data_AF-A0A074WER3-F1
#
_entry.id   AF-A0A074WER3-F1
#
_cell.length_a   1.000
_cell.length_b   1.000
_cell.length_c   1.000
_cell.angle_alpha   90.00
_cell.angle_beta   90.00
_cell.angle_gamma   90.00
#
_symmetry.space_group_name_H-M   'P 1'
#
loop_
_entity.id
_entity.type
_entity.pdbx_description
1 polymer ?
#
loop_
_entity_poly.entity_id
_entity_poly.type
_entity_poly.pdbx_seq_one_letter_code
_entity_poly.pdbx_strand_id
1 'polypeptide(L)'
;FVFVDRIDHCYDKPSAVPVEAQSDPDSPFVSKTPEQCSQMLLRLREDTDSEIVPYYVMIMVERPQKDDTVLLVSAVIEAPVCTVRATFEASAQAIVLCLTGHRGIEEDIESAEGKEDGVYHGR
;
A
#
# COMPACT_ATOMS: atom_id res chain seq x y z
N PHE A 1 -8.86 -3.27 -3.35
CA PHE A 1 -7.40 -3.39 -3.57
C PHE A 1 -7.14 -3.11 -5.04
N VAL A 2 -6.16 -2.27 -5.35
CA VAL A 2 -5.78 -1.96 -6.74
C VAL A 2 -4.34 -2.43 -6.94
N PHE A 3 -4.15 -3.28 -7.94
CA PHE A 3 -2.84 -3.66 -8.46
C PHE A 3 -2.69 -2.95 -9.80
N VAL A 4 -1.66 -2.13 -9.96
CA VAL A 4 -1.38 -1.44 -11.22
C VAL A 4 -0.18 -2.10 -11.86
N ASP A 5 -0.41 -2.69 -13.03
CA ASP A 5 0.59 -3.20 -13.97
C ASP A 5 0.30 -2.55 -15.34
N ARG A 6 1.07 -2.89 -16.38
CA ARG A 6 1.02 -2.31 -17.73
C ARG A 6 -0.40 -2.14 -18.29
N ILE A 7 -0.75 -0.88 -18.58
CA ILE A 7 -2.09 -0.43 -19.01
C ILE A 7 -2.46 -0.90 -20.43
N ASP A 8 -1.45 -1.34 -21.19
CA ASP A 8 -1.54 -1.89 -22.54
C ASP A 8 -1.74 -3.42 -22.55
N HIS A 9 -1.81 -4.07 -21.38
CA HIS A 9 -1.98 -5.51 -21.26
C HIS A 9 -3.36 -5.88 -20.68
N CYS A 10 -4.17 -6.62 -21.45
CA CYS A 10 -5.34 -7.32 -20.90
C CYS A 10 -4.90 -8.64 -20.27
N TYR A 11 -5.40 -8.95 -19.07
CA TYR A 11 -5.16 -10.23 -18.41
C TYR A 11 -6.33 -11.17 -18.68
N ASP A 12 -6.10 -12.19 -19.51
CA ASP A 12 -7.12 -13.15 -19.92
C ASP A 12 -7.35 -14.26 -18.87
N LYS A 13 -6.61 -14.23 -17.76
CA LYS A 13 -6.64 -15.25 -16.69
C LYS A 13 -6.78 -14.59 -15.32
N PRO A 14 -7.52 -15.20 -14.37
CA PRO A 14 -7.62 -14.70 -13.02
C PRO A 14 -6.23 -14.62 -12.38
N SER A 15 -5.92 -13.48 -11.77
CA SER A 15 -4.63 -13.22 -11.13
C SER A 15 -4.46 -14.16 -9.93
N ALA A 16 -3.47 -15.06 -10.00
CA ALA A 16 -3.10 -15.91 -8.88
C ALA A 16 -2.07 -15.19 -8.02
N VAL A 17 -2.31 -15.12 -6.71
CA VAL A 17 -1.29 -14.69 -5.74
C VAL A 17 -0.32 -15.86 -5.53
N PRO A 18 1.02 -15.66 -5.49
CA PRO A 18 1.73 -14.39 -5.60
C PRO A 18 2.26 -14.15 -7.02
N VAL A 19 2.19 -12.90 -7.47
CA VAL A 19 2.88 -12.43 -8.65
C VAL A 19 4.39 -12.53 -8.38
N GLU A 20 5.01 -13.61 -8.84
CA GLU A 20 6.47 -13.80 -8.84
C GLU A 20 7.17 -12.95 -9.91
N ALA A 21 6.42 -12.17 -10.69
CA ALA A 21 7.00 -11.26 -11.66
C ALA A 21 7.76 -10.15 -10.92
N GLN A 22 9.00 -9.92 -11.34
CA GLN A 22 9.73 -8.71 -10.97
C GLN A 22 8.86 -7.51 -11.31
N SER A 23 8.79 -6.54 -10.39
CA SER A 23 8.16 -5.25 -10.65
C SER A 23 8.70 -4.70 -11.97
N ASP A 24 7.81 -4.16 -12.81
CA ASP A 24 8.22 -3.49 -14.05
C ASP A 24 9.29 -2.44 -13.71
N PRO A 25 10.52 -2.55 -14.25
CA PRO A 25 11.59 -1.60 -13.97
C PRO A 25 11.23 -0.17 -14.40
N ASP A 26 10.27 -0.03 -15.32
CA ASP A 26 9.75 1.25 -15.81
C ASP A 26 8.50 1.72 -15.04
N SER A 27 8.13 1.05 -13.93
CA SER A 27 7.00 1.49 -13.12
C SER A 27 7.20 2.91 -12.59
N PRO A 28 6.17 3.78 -12.69
CA PRO A 28 6.29 5.19 -12.30
C PRO A 28 6.53 5.39 -10.79
N PHE A 29 6.30 4.33 -10.00
CA PHE A 29 6.48 4.32 -8.55
C PHE A 29 7.86 3.79 -8.10
N VAL A 30 8.69 3.30 -9.02
CA VAL A 30 10.04 2.81 -8.69
C VAL A 30 10.88 3.96 -8.14
N SER A 31 11.60 3.67 -7.04
CA SER A 31 12.45 4.64 -6.32
C SER A 31 11.70 5.88 -5.78
N LYS A 32 10.37 5.84 -5.68
CA LYS A 32 9.58 6.92 -5.07
C LYS A 32 9.42 6.70 -3.58
N THR A 33 9.39 7.80 -2.82
CA THR A 33 9.00 7.77 -1.41
C THR A 33 7.49 7.51 -1.29
N PRO A 34 6.99 7.03 -0.15
CA PRO A 34 5.55 6.87 0.09
C PRO A 34 4.75 8.16 -0.15
N GLU A 35 5.31 9.30 0.23
CA GLU A 35 4.72 10.61 -0.02
C GLU A 35 4.62 10.93 -1.52
N GLN A 36 5.68 10.68 -2.28
CA GLN A 36 5.66 10.86 -3.74
C GLN A 36 4.65 9.93 -4.41
N CYS A 37 4.57 8.66 -3.98
CA CYS A 37 3.57 7.72 -4.47
C CYS A 37 2.15 8.23 -4.22
N SER A 38 1.85 8.70 -3.00
CA SER A 38 0.54 9.24 -2.67
C SER A 38 0.18 10.47 -3.52
N GLN A 39 1.10 11.41 -3.68
CA GLN A 39 0.88 12.58 -4.53
C GLN A 39 0.62 12.21 -5.99
N MET A 40 1.33 11.21 -6.51
CA MET A 40 1.13 10.71 -7.87
C MET A 40 -0.25 10.06 -8.03
N LEU A 41 -0.71 9.29 -7.05
CA LEU A 41 -2.05 8.69 -7.06
C LEU A 41 -3.16 9.72 -6.90
N LEU A 42 -2.95 10.76 -6.10
CA LEU A 42 -3.88 11.88 -5.99
C LEU A 42 -4.03 12.60 -7.32
N ARG A 43 -2.91 12.96 -7.98
CA ARG A 43 -2.94 13.56 -9.31
C ARG A 43 -3.62 12.67 -10.33
N LEU A 44 -3.31 11.37 -10.34
CA LEU A 44 -3.97 10.41 -11.24
C LEU A 44 -5.49 10.45 -11.07
N ARG A 45 -5.97 10.49 -9.82
CA ARG A 45 -7.40 10.63 -9.53
C ARG A 45 -7.97 11.94 -10.04
N GLU A 46 -7.30 13.07 -9.79
CA GLU A 46 -7.74 14.40 -10.23
C GLU A 46 -7.79 14.51 -11.76
N ASP A 47 -6.79 13.95 -12.45
CA ASP A 47 -6.65 14.03 -13.91
C ASP A 47 -7.61 13.12 -14.66
N THR A 48 -8.02 12.00 -14.05
CA THR A 48 -8.80 10.93 -14.72
C THR A 48 -10.19 10.72 -14.15
N ASP A 49 -10.55 11.40 -13.05
CA ASP A 49 -11.76 11.15 -12.25
C ASP A 49 -11.86 9.67 -11.79
N SER A 50 -10.72 9.04 -11.53
CA SER A 50 -10.67 7.63 -11.14
C SER A 50 -11.21 7.41 -9.72
N GLU A 51 -11.93 6.30 -9.53
CA GLU A 51 -12.45 5.86 -8.23
C GLU A 51 -11.38 5.29 -7.27
N ILE A 52 -10.09 5.37 -7.63
CA ILE A 52 -9.03 4.98 -6.70
C ILE A 52 -9.13 5.76 -5.39
N VAL A 53 -8.81 5.09 -4.27
CA VAL A 53 -8.72 5.73 -2.96
C VAL A 53 -7.25 5.96 -2.64
N PRO A 54 -6.70 7.17 -2.91
CA PRO A 54 -5.25 7.41 -2.82
C PRO A 54 -4.75 7.54 -1.37
N TYR A 55 -5.66 7.58 -0.40
CA TYR A 55 -5.34 7.88 0.99
C TYR A 55 -4.85 6.66 1.78
N TYR A 56 -5.16 5.43 1.34
CA TYR A 56 -4.73 4.20 2.01
C TYR A 56 -4.19 3.21 0.98
N VAL A 57 -2.87 3.01 0.98
CA VAL A 57 -2.19 2.19 -0.03
C VAL A 57 -1.17 1.25 0.60
N MET A 58 -0.96 0.10 -0.05
CA MET A 58 0.12 -0.83 0.30
C MET A 58 1.25 -0.67 -0.70
N ILE A 59 2.46 -0.41 -0.22
CA ILE A 59 3.67 -0.38 -1.04
C ILE A 59 4.47 -1.64 -0.75
N MET A 60 4.70 -2.43 -1.79
CA MET A 60 5.65 -3.53 -1.74
C MET A 60 7.07 -2.96 -1.78
N VAL A 61 7.85 -3.21 -0.74
CA VAL A 61 9.25 -2.77 -0.65
C VAL A 61 10.16 -3.96 -0.93
N GLU A 62 11.11 -3.78 -1.84
CA GLU A 62 12.14 -4.80 -2.09
C GLU A 62 12.99 -5.02 -0.83
N ARG A 63 13.14 -6.29 -0.45
CA ARG A 63 14.01 -6.73 0.64
C ARG A 63 14.90 -7.89 0.21
N PRO A 64 16.08 -8.04 0.83
CA PRO A 64 16.95 -9.19 0.61
C PRO A 64 16.33 -10.52 1.09
N GLN A 65 15.30 -10.48 1.93
CA GLN A 65 14.55 -11.63 2.39
C GLN A 65 13.06 -11.34 2.17
N LYS A 66 12.36 -12.22 1.44
CA LYS A 66 10.92 -12.16 1.19
C LYS A 66 10.20 -12.43 2.52
N ASP A 67 10.01 -11.40 3.34
CA ASP A 67 9.04 -11.42 4.41
C ASP A 67 7.73 -10.84 3.85
N ASP A 68 6.61 -11.58 3.94
CA ASP A 68 5.29 -11.30 3.35
C ASP A 68 4.63 -10.03 3.94
N THR A 69 5.34 -8.94 3.81
CA THR A 69 5.13 -7.67 4.48
C THR A 69 5.15 -6.55 3.46
N VAL A 70 4.38 -5.52 3.77
CA VAL A 70 4.25 -4.33 2.96
C VAL A 70 4.43 -3.12 3.86
N LEU A 71 4.63 -1.97 3.23
CA LEU A 71 4.47 -0.69 3.90
C LEU A 71 3.03 -0.22 3.68
N LEU A 72 2.22 -0.27 4.73
CA LEU A 72 0.90 0.36 4.75
C LEU A 72 1.09 1.85 4.91
N VAL A 73 0.46 2.64 4.03
CA VAL A 73 0.60 4.09 3.97
C VAL A 73 -0.77 4.73 4.17
N SER A 74 -0.81 5.72 5.06
CA SER A 74 -1.94 6.64 5.23
C SER A 74 -1.50 8.03 4.80
N ALA A 75 -2.21 8.60 3.84
CA ALA A 75 -1.96 9.93 3.31
C ALA A 75 -3.24 10.75 3.31
N VAL A 76 -3.81 10.95 4.49
CA VAL A 76 -5.01 11.77 4.69
C VAL A 76 -4.71 13.23 4.35
N ILE A 77 -5.67 13.91 3.72
CA ILE A 77 -5.57 15.33 3.37
C ILE A 77 -5.26 16.15 4.63
N GLU A 78 -4.32 17.10 4.52
CA GLU A 78 -3.87 17.99 5.62
C GLU A 78 -3.14 17.30 6.79
N ALA A 79 -2.85 15.99 6.68
CA ALA A 79 -2.03 15.27 7.65
C ALA A 79 -0.68 14.84 7.04
N PRO A 80 0.38 14.69 7.85
CA PRO A 80 1.61 14.04 7.42
C PRO A 80 1.34 12.62 6.93
N VAL A 81 2.11 12.18 5.93
CA VAL A 81 2.05 10.78 5.48
C VAL A 81 2.60 9.87 6.58
N CYS A 82 1.75 8.97 7.07
CA CYS A 82 2.10 7.98 8.07
C CYS A 82 2.31 6.63 7.39
N THR A 83 3.27 5.86 7.89
CA THR A 83 3.55 4.52 7.37
C THR A 83 3.78 3.53 8.49
N VAL A 84 3.26 2.32 8.33
CA VAL A 84 3.55 1.19 9.22
C VAL A 84 3.90 -0.02 8.39
N ARG A 85 4.90 -0.77 8.85
CA ARG A 85 5.22 -2.06 8.27
C ARG A 85 4.24 -3.09 8.78
N ALA A 86 3.65 -3.87 7.88
CA ALA A 86 2.61 -4.82 8.26
C ALA A 86 2.67 -6.07 7.38
N THR A 87 2.15 -7.19 7.86
CA THR A 87 1.90 -8.35 6.98
C THR A 87 0.87 -7.97 5.91
N PHE A 88 0.92 -8.64 4.76
CA PHE A 88 -0.03 -8.37 3.68
C PHE A 88 -1.50 -8.55 4.14
N GLU A 89 -1.79 -9.62 4.87
CA GLU A 89 -3.12 -9.89 5.42
C GLU A 89 -3.58 -8.81 6.39
N ALA A 90 -2.73 -8.42 7.34
CA ALA A 90 -3.05 -7.38 8.31
C ALA A 90 -3.32 -6.03 7.63
N SER A 91 -2.52 -5.69 6.63
CA SER A 91 -2.68 -4.46 5.84
C SER A 91 -4.01 -4.43 5.09
N ALA A 92 -4.41 -5.57 4.52
CA ALA A 92 -5.67 -5.69 3.81
C ALA A 92 -6.87 -5.41 4.74
N GLN A 93 -6.85 -5.97 5.95
CA GLN A 93 -7.89 -5.71 6.95
C GLN A 93 -7.85 -4.27 7.47
N ALA A 94 -6.66 -3.75 7.77
CA ALA A 94 -6.48 -2.38 8.27
C ALA A 94 -7.04 -1.34 7.30
N ILE A 95 -6.83 -1.50 6.00
CA ILE A 95 -7.39 -0.60 4.98
C ILE A 95 -8.92 -0.54 5.09
N VAL A 96 -9.60 -1.67 5.27
CA VAL A 96 -11.07 -1.69 5.40
C VAL A 96 -11.52 -0.93 6.66
N LEU A 97 -10.82 -1.13 7.78
CA LEU A 97 -11.14 -0.45 9.03
C LEU A 97 -10.90 1.06 8.95
N CYS A 98 -9.82 1.47 8.31
CA CYS A 98 -9.51 2.87 8.04
C CYS A 98 -10.56 3.54 7.14
N LEU A 99 -10.93 2.88 6.03
CA LEU A 99 -11.93 3.40 5.10
C LEU A 99 -13.32 3.55 5.73
N THR A 100 -13.64 2.73 6.73
CA THR A 100 -14.93 2.77 7.43
C THR A 100 -14.89 3.63 8.69
N GLY A 101 -13.75 4.26 9.01
CA GLY A 101 -13.59 5.12 10.18
C GLY A 101 -13.60 4.41 11.52
N HIS A 102 -13.47 3.07 11.53
CA HIS A 102 -13.45 2.29 12.77
C HIS A 102 -12.07 2.29 13.44
N ARG A 103 -11.03 2.70 12.70
CA ARG A 103 -9.64 2.66 13.13
C ARG A 103 -8.77 3.64 12.35
N GLY A 104 -7.72 4.15 12.97
CA GLY A 104 -6.66 4.91 12.31
C GLY A 104 -5.35 4.12 12.19
N ILE A 105 -4.49 4.51 11.27
CA ILE A 105 -3.16 3.89 11.09
C ILE A 105 -2.28 4.07 12.34
N GLU A 106 -2.57 5.09 13.14
CA GLU A 106 -1.85 5.42 14.37
C GLU A 106 -1.89 4.25 15.36
N GLU A 107 -3.04 3.57 15.48
CA GLU A 107 -3.15 2.38 16.33
C GLU A 107 -2.31 1.21 15.82
N ASP A 108 -2.14 1.10 14.50
CA ASP A 108 -1.32 0.05 13.89
C ASP A 108 0.17 0.34 14.09
N ILE A 109 0.57 1.62 14.03
CA ILE A 109 1.90 2.10 14.37
C ILE A 109 2.24 1.76 15.82
N GLU A 110 1.39 2.18 16.77
CA GLU A 110 1.60 1.87 18.20
C GLU A 110 1.71 0.36 18.45
N SER A 111 0.89 -0.43 17.75
CA SER A 111 0.92 -1.90 17.85
C SER A 111 2.21 -2.51 17.29
N ALA A 112 2.79 -1.92 16.25
CA ALA A 112 4.05 -2.37 15.67
C ALA A 112 5.26 -1.95 16.52
N GLU A 113 5.26 -0.74 17.09
CA GLU A 113 6.31 -0.23 17.98
C GLU A 113 6.48 -1.09 19.25
N GLY A 114 5.40 -1.73 19.71
CA GLY A 114 5.43 -2.67 20.83
C GLY A 114 6.05 -4.05 20.52
N LYS A 115 6.46 -4.32 19.28
CA LYS A 115 6.94 -5.65 18.85
C LYS A 115 8.42 -5.64 18.48
N GLU A 116 9.07 -6.79 18.70
CA GLU A 116 10.51 -6.97 18.46
C GLU A 116 10.91 -6.79 16.99
N ASP A 117 10.03 -7.16 16.06
CA ASP A 117 10.25 -7.05 14.62
C ASP A 117 9.78 -5.71 14.03
N GLY A 118 9.08 -4.88 14.81
CA GLY A 118 8.48 -3.64 14.34
C GLY A 118 7.42 -3.84 13.25
N VAL A 119 6.76 -5.01 13.19
CA VAL A 119 5.76 -5.35 12.17
C VAL A 119 4.36 -5.46 12.78
N TYR A 120 3.40 -4.78 12.18
CA TYR A 120 1.99 -4.98 12.48
C TYR A 120 1.48 -6.30 11.86
N HIS A 121 0.96 -7.19 12.71
CA HIS A 121 0.53 -8.54 12.29
C HIS A 121 -0.99 -8.70 12.28
N GLY A 122 -1.76 -7.64 12.48
CA GLY A 122 -3.21 -7.74 12.67
C GLY A 122 -3.58 -7.97 14.15
N ARG A 123 -4.88 -8.13 14.39
CA ARG A 123 -5.45 -8.57 15.67
C ARG A 123 -5.98 -9.99 15.57
#